data_AF-A0A1G2KTA4-F1
#
_entry.id   AF-A0A1G2KTA4-F1
#
_cell.length_a   1.000
_cell.length_b   1.000
_cell.length_c   1.000
_cell.angle_alpha   90.00
_cell.angle_beta   90.00
_cell.angle_gamma   90.00
#
_symmetry.space_group_name_H-M   'P 1'
#
loop_
_entity.id
_entity.type
_entity.pdbx_description
1 polymer ?
#
loop_
_entity_poly.entity_id
_entity_poly.type
_entity_poly.pdbx_seq_one_letter_code
_entity_poly.pdbx_strand_id
1 'polypeptide(L)' 'MDNELEKRFAGQEQKLDAIYRSVERMRKYFLWTLVVTVVMIVFPLVGLLIVIPQFLNQYNSLL' A
#
# COMPACT_ATOMS: atom_id res chain seq x y z
N MET A 1 18.52 -10.71 -42.43
CA MET A 1 17.12 -11.01 -42.07
C MET A 1 17.05 -11.73 -40.73
N ASP A 2 17.83 -12.78 -40.48
CA ASP A 2 17.79 -13.51 -39.19
C ASP A 2 18.31 -12.72 -37.98
N ASN A 3 19.40 -11.96 -38.15
CA ASN A 3 20.04 -11.21 -37.06
C ASN A 3 19.16 -10.07 -36.50
N GLU A 4 18.25 -9.53 -37.30
CA GLU A 4 17.35 -8.44 -36.89
C GLU A 4 16.13 -8.98 -36.11
N LEU A 5 15.66 -10.17 -36.46
CA LEU A 5 14.64 -10.88 -35.69
C LEU A 5 15.15 -11.30 -34.31
N GLU A 6 16.36 -11.87 -34.23
CA GLU A 6 17.00 -12.20 -32.94
C GLU A 6 17.16 -10.96 -32.05
N LYS A 7 17.65 -9.84 -32.60
CA LYS A 7 17.75 -8.58 -31.85
C LYS A 7 16.39 -8.09 -31.34
N ARG A 8 15.34 -8.24 -32.15
CA ARG A 8 13.97 -7.89 -31.75
C ARG A 8 13.43 -8.81 -30.65
N PHE A 9 13.73 -10.11 -30.68
CA PHE A 9 13.34 -11.04 -29.62
C PHE A 9 14.08 -10.75 -28.32
N ALA A 10 15.41 -10.57 -28.37
CA ALA A 10 16.21 -10.19 -27.19
C ALA A 10 15.72 -8.86 -26.58
N GLY A 11 15.38 -7.88 -27.42
CA GLY A 11 14.82 -6.61 -26.97
C GLY A 11 13.42 -6.73 -26.36
N GLN A 12 12.63 -7.72 -26.76
CA GLN A 12 11.32 -8.00 -26.15
C GLN A 12 11.47 -8.72 -24.81
N GLU A 13 12.37 -9.70 -24.72
CA GLU A 13 12.67 -10.44 -23.48
C GLU A 13 13.14 -9.48 -22.37
N GLN A 14 14.04 -8.55 -22.71
CA GLN A 14 14.51 -7.53 -21.77
C GLN A 14 13.36 -6.63 -21.25
N LYS A 15 12.41 -6.27 -22.12
CA LYS A 15 11.24 -5.46 -21.72
C LYS A 15 10.29 -6.26 -20.84
N LEU A 16 10.07 -7.54 -21.14
CA LEU A 16 9.24 -8.43 -20.33
C LEU A 16 9.82 -8.60 -18.93
N ASP A 17 11.13 -8.81 -18.82
CA ASP A 17 11.83 -8.89 -17.53
C ASP A 17 11.71 -7.59 -16.72
N ALA A 18 11.85 -6.44 -17.38
CA ALA A 18 11.68 -5.14 -16.74
C ALA A 18 10.24 -4.94 -16.22
N ILE A 19 9.24 -5.36 -16.99
CA ILE A 19 7.82 -5.31 -16.60
C ILE A 19 7.56 -6.26 -15.44
N TYR A 20 8.06 -7.49 -15.50
CA TYR A 20 7.88 -8.46 -14.42
C TYR A 20 8.44 -7.93 -13.10
N ARG A 21 9.67 -7.39 -13.13
CA ARG A 21 10.30 -6.77 -11.95
C ARG A 21 9.54 -5.55 -11.44
N SER A 22 8.97 -4.73 -12.31
CA SER A 22 8.21 -3.54 -11.90
C SER A 22 6.87 -3.92 -11.26
N VAL A 23 6.17 -4.90 -11.84
CA VAL A 23 4.90 -5.41 -11.32
C VAL A 23 5.08 -6.08 -9.96
N GLU A 24 6.15 -6.86 -9.77
CA GLU A 24 6.40 -7.52 -8.49
C GLU A 24 6.66 -6.50 -7.38
N ARG A 25 7.38 -5.41 -7.69
CA ARG A 25 7.55 -4.28 -6.77
C ARG A 25 6.22 -3.59 -6.48
N MET A 26 5.39 -3.34 -7.49
CA MET A 26 4.06 -2.75 -7.30
C MET A 26 3.16 -3.61 -6.41
N ARG A 27 3.19 -4.94 -6.56
CA ARG A 27 2.43 -5.86 -5.70
C ARG A 27 2.81 -5.68 -4.23
N LYS A 28 4.12 -5.61 -3.94
CA LYS A 28 4.62 -5.40 -2.58
C LYS A 28 4.24 -4.02 -2.02
N TYR A 29 4.36 -2.97 -2.81
CA TYR A 29 3.96 -1.62 -2.39
C TYR A 29 2.46 -1.51 -2.19
N PHE A 30 1.65 -2.09 -3.07
CA PHE A 30 0.20 -2.09 -2.95
C PHE A 30 -0.26 -2.74 -1.63
N LEU A 31 0.32 -3.89 -1.26
CA LEU A 31 0.04 -4.54 0.03
C LEU A 31 0.34 -3.61 1.20
N TRP A 32 1.52 -2.99 1.23
CA TRP A 32 1.88 -2.06 2.30
C TRP A 32 1.01 -0.81 2.33
N THR A 33 0.72 -0.22 1.17
CA THR A 33 -0.17 0.94 1.06
C THR A 33 -1.57 0.60 1.57
N LEU A 34 -2.09 -0.60 1.28
CA LEU A 34 -3.39 -1.04 1.76
C LEU A 34 -3.40 -1.18 3.29
N VAL A 35 -2.37 -1.81 3.87
CA VAL A 35 -2.22 -1.91 5.33
C VAL A 35 -2.14 -0.52 5.97
N VAL A 36 -1.30 0.37 5.45
CA VAL A 36 -1.15 1.74 5.98
C VAL A 36 -2.46 2.51 5.88
N THR A 37 -3.18 2.40 4.76
CA THR A 37 -4.48 3.05 4.57
C THR A 37 -5.50 2.57 5.60
N VAL A 38 -5.59 1.26 5.81
CA VAL A 38 -6.49 0.68 6.81
C VAL A 38 -6.10 1.16 8.21
N VAL A 39 -4.82 1.13 8.58
CA VAL A 39 -4.35 1.60 9.89
C VAL A 39 -4.65 3.08 10.09
N MET A 40 -4.42 3.93 9.09
CA MET A 40 -4.72 5.37 9.15
C MET A 40 -6.20 5.69 9.41
N ILE A 41 -7.11 4.81 8.98
CA ILE A 41 -8.56 4.99 9.21
C ILE A 41 -8.99 4.32 10.52
N VAL A 42 -8.55 3.08 10.76
CA VAL A 42 -8.98 2.29 11.91
C VAL A 42 -8.38 2.81 13.21
N PHE A 43 -7.10 3.21 13.20
CA PHE A 43 -6.41 3.70 14.39
C PHE A 43 -7.09 4.92 15.05
N PRO A 44 -7.44 6.01 14.33
CA PRO A 44 -8.15 7.13 14.94
C PRO A 44 -9.56 6.75 15.41
N LEU A 45 -10.26 5.86 14.70
CA LEU A 45 -11.58 5.39 15.15
C LEU A 45 -11.50 4.65 16.48
N VAL A 46 -10.52 3.75 16.63
CA VAL A 46 -10.26 3.07 17.90
C VAL A 46 -9.85 4.07 18.99
N GLY A 47 -9.01 5.05 18.66
CA GLY A 47 -8.64 6.13 19.57
C GLY A 47 -9.86 6.91 20.07
N LEU A 48 -10.79 7.25 19.19
CA LEU A 48 -12.03 7.95 19.57
C LEU A 48 -12.90 7.12 20.52
N LEU A 49 -13.02 5.81 20.31
CA LEU A 49 -13.76 4.93 21.22
C LEU A 49 -13.19 4.91 22.64
N ILE A 50 -11.91 5.24 22.82
CA ILE A 50 -11.25 5.33 24.12
C ILE A 50 -11.35 6.75 24.68
N VAL A 51 -11.09 7.78 23.86
CA VAL A 51 -11.05 9.18 24.29
C VAL A 51 -12.42 9.72 24.65
N ILE A 52 -13.46 9.37 23.89
CA ILE A 52 -14.84 9.85 24.13
C ILE A 52 -15.34 9.50 25.54
N PRO A 53 -15.33 8.22 25.99
CA PRO A 53 -15.82 7.89 27.34
C PRO A 53 -14.96 8.51 28.44
N GLN A 54 -13.63 8.61 28.24
CA GLN A 54 -12.76 9.30 29.20
C GLN A 54 -13.13 10.77 29.34
N PHE A 55 -13.37 11.45 28.21
CA PHE A 55 -13.79 12.84 28.19
C PHE A 55 -15.15 13.05 28.87
N LEU A 56 -16.13 12.20 28.59
CA LEU A 56 -17.46 12.27 29.22
C LEU A 56 -17.39 12.05 30.74
N ASN A 57 -16.58 11.08 31.19
CA ASN A 57 -16.38 10.84 32.63
C ASN A 57 -15.74 12.04 33.33
N GLN A 58 -14.75 12.68 32.70
CA GLN A 58 -14.11 13.87 33.25
C GLN A 58 -15.05 15.09 33.26
N TYR A 59 -15.90 15.23 32.25
CA TYR A 59 -16.89 16.30 32.21
C TYR A 59 -17.95 16.13 33.30
N ASN A 60 -18.45 14.91 33.50
CA ASN A 60 -19.43 14.58 34.54
C ASN A 60 -18.87 14.73 35.97
N SER A 61 -17.56 14.64 36.17
CA SER A 61 -16.94 14.83 37.49
C SER A 61 -16.66 16.29 37.83
N LEU A 62 -16.67 17.18 36.83
CA LEU A 62 -16.47 18.62 36.99
C LEU A 62 -17.78 19.39 37.18
N LEU A 63 -18.91 18.84 36.71
CA LEU A 63 -20.27 19.32 36.99
C LEU A 63 -20.76 18.83 38.36
#